data_AF-A0AA38HDT3-F1
#
_entry.id   AF-A0AA38HDT3-F1
#
_cell.length_a   1.000
_cell.length_b   1.000
_cell.length_c   1.000
_cell.angle_alpha   90.00
_cell.angle_beta   90.00
_cell.angle_gamma   90.00
#
_symmetry.space_group_name_H-M   'P 1'
#
loop_
_entity.id
_entity.type
_entity.pdbx_description
1 polymer ?
#
loop_
_entity_poly.entity_id
_entity_poly.type
_entity_poly.pdbx_seq_one_letter_code
_entity_poly.pdbx_strand_id
1 'polypeptide(L)'
;LVEPHQELNDFLESFWTRQMDFVERDNPDFRTYPLPLARIKKVMKSDEEVKMISAEAPILFSKACELFISELTCRAWLIAESNKRRTLQKSDVAAAIALSDMFDFLIDILPRDDD
;
A
#
# COMPACT_ATOMS: atom_id res chain seq x y z
N LEU A 1 10.54 0.48 -9.64
CA LEU A 1 11.30 -0.08 -8.50
C LEU A 1 12.06 1.08 -7.87
N VAL A 2 12.26 1.06 -6.55
CA VAL A 2 13.05 2.09 -5.85
C VAL A 2 14.48 2.06 -6.40
N GLU A 3 15.01 3.21 -6.78
CA GLU A 3 16.40 3.32 -7.22
C GLU A 3 17.36 3.39 -6.01
N PRO A 4 18.61 2.90 -6.13
CA PRO A 4 19.56 2.96 -5.02
C PRO A 4 19.76 4.41 -4.55
N HIS A 5 19.66 4.65 -3.24
CA HIS A 5 19.81 5.98 -2.65
C HIS A 5 18.76 7.00 -3.12
N GLN A 6 17.60 6.55 -3.60
CA GLN A 6 16.50 7.43 -3.96
C GLN A 6 15.84 8.03 -2.72
N GLU A 7 15.63 9.34 -2.71
CA GLU A 7 14.87 10.02 -1.66
C GLU A 7 13.37 9.68 -1.74
N LEU A 8 12.69 9.71 -0.60
CA LEU A 8 11.28 9.31 -0.52
C LEU A 8 10.37 10.18 -1.40
N ASN A 9 10.55 11.50 -1.41
CA ASN A 9 9.69 12.40 -2.18
C ASN A 9 9.84 12.17 -3.69
N ASP A 10 11.07 12.00 -4.18
CA ASP A 10 11.36 11.71 -5.59
C ASP A 10 10.78 10.35 -6.01
N PHE A 11 10.86 9.36 -5.11
CA PHE A 11 10.20 8.07 -5.30
C PHE A 11 8.68 8.26 -5.42
N LEU A 12 8.05 8.98 -4.49
CA LEU A 12 6.60 9.18 -4.48
C LEU A 12 6.11 9.91 -5.72
N GLU A 13 6.79 10.98 -6.14
CA GLU A 13 6.44 11.72 -7.34
C GLU A 13 6.50 10.82 -8.59
N SER A 14 7.61 10.11 -8.77
CA SER A 14 7.78 9.21 -9.91
C SER A 14 6.84 8.00 -9.89
N PHE A 15 6.55 7.47 -8.70
CA PHE A 15 5.59 6.38 -8.50
C PHE A 15 4.19 6.83 -8.89
N TRP A 16 3.68 7.90 -8.28
CA TRP A 16 2.30 8.36 -8.50
C TRP A 16 2.09 8.88 -9.92
N THR A 17 3.06 9.58 -10.50
CA THR A 17 3.00 9.99 -11.92
C THR A 17 2.80 8.78 -12.83
N ARG A 18 3.59 7.71 -12.63
CA ARG A 18 3.48 6.49 -13.43
C ARG A 18 2.14 5.77 -13.23
N GLN A 19 1.62 5.74 -12.00
CA GLN A 19 0.34 5.09 -11.73
C GLN A 19 -0.83 5.87 -12.36
N MET A 20 -0.79 7.20 -12.29
CA MET A 20 -1.79 8.06 -12.94
C MET A 20 -1.75 7.92 -14.47
N ASP A 21 -0.56 7.97 -15.07
CA ASP A 21 -0.38 7.71 -16.51
C ASP A 21 -0.95 6.35 -16.93
N PHE A 22 -0.73 5.31 -16.11
CA PHE A 22 -1.27 3.98 -16.38
C PHE A 22 -2.81 3.97 -16.35
N VAL A 23 -3.42 4.60 -15.35
CA VAL A 23 -4.89 4.67 -15.22
C VAL A 23 -5.53 5.49 -16.34
N GLU A 24 -4.87 6.55 -16.83
CA GLU A 24 -5.39 7.41 -17.89
C GLU A 24 -5.24 6.81 -19.30
N ARG A 25 -4.17 6.04 -19.53
CA ARG A 25 -3.82 5.55 -20.87
C ARG A 25 -4.23 4.11 -21.13
N ASP A 26 -4.24 3.27 -20.10
CA ASP A 26 -4.55 1.86 -20.27
C ASP A 26 -6.07 1.61 -20.14
N ASN A 27 -6.58 0.63 -20.87
CA ASN A 27 -7.96 0.19 -20.72
C ASN A 27 -7.94 -1.10 -19.88
N PRO A 28 -8.07 -1.00 -18.55
CA PRO A 28 -7.77 -2.10 -17.65
C PRO A 28 -8.65 -3.32 -17.95
N ASP A 29 -8.01 -4.49 -18.09
CA ASP A 29 -8.73 -5.75 -18.18
C ASP A 29 -9.32 -6.12 -16.81
N PHE A 30 -10.58 -5.77 -16.61
CA PHE A 30 -11.37 -6.07 -15.41
C PHE A 30 -11.63 -7.58 -15.20
N ARG A 31 -10.97 -8.46 -15.95
CA ARG A 31 -11.05 -9.92 -15.79
C ARG A 31 -9.97 -10.47 -14.86
N THR A 32 -8.87 -9.76 -14.66
CA THR A 32 -7.75 -10.21 -13.83
C THR A 32 -7.32 -9.13 -12.85
N TYR A 33 -7.42 -9.45 -11.57
CA TYR A 33 -7.06 -8.57 -10.47
C TYR A 33 -5.90 -9.18 -9.68
N PRO A 34 -4.95 -8.36 -9.19
CA PRO A 34 -3.84 -8.84 -8.36
C PRO A 34 -4.34 -9.43 -7.03
N LEU A 35 -5.48 -8.97 -6.53
CA LEU A 35 -6.09 -9.46 -5.29
C LEU A 35 -7.45 -10.11 -5.57
N PRO A 36 -7.77 -11.26 -4.93
CA PRO A 36 -9.05 -11.92 -5.15
C PRO A 36 -10.24 -11.10 -4.63
N LEU A 37 -11.14 -10.68 -5.52
CA LEU A 37 -12.30 -9.85 -5.17
C LEU A 37 -13.19 -10.46 -4.07
N ALA A 38 -13.34 -11.79 -4.06
CA ALA A 38 -14.10 -12.50 -3.03
C ALA A 38 -13.49 -12.34 -1.63
N ARG A 39 -12.16 -12.23 -1.52
CA ARG A 39 -11.47 -12.03 -0.24
C ARG A 39 -11.60 -10.58 0.24
N ILE A 40 -11.48 -9.63 -0.68
CA ILE A 40 -11.74 -8.21 -0.40
C ILE A 40 -13.16 -8.04 0.12
N LYS A 41 -14.16 -8.57 -0.61
CA LYS A 41 -15.56 -8.53 -0.20
C LYS A 41 -15.79 -9.18 1.17
N LYS A 42 -15.09 -10.27 1.48
CA LYS A 42 -15.17 -10.93 2.80
C LYS A 42 -14.64 -10.03 3.93
N VAL A 43 -13.54 -9.31 3.70
CA VAL A 43 -13.00 -8.34 4.68
C VAL A 43 -13.98 -7.17 4.84
N MET A 44 -14.51 -6.61 3.75
CA MET A 44 -15.53 -5.55 3.85
C MET A 44 -16.77 -5.99 4.64
N LYS A 45 -17.12 -7.29 4.59
CA LYS A 45 -18.25 -7.90 5.30
C LYS A 45 -17.95 -8.34 6.73
N SER A 46 -16.73 -8.17 7.23
CA SER A 46 -16.44 -8.39 8.65
C SER A 46 -17.04 -7.30 9.54
N ASP A 47 -17.33 -6.15 8.96
CA ASP A 47 -18.14 -5.11 9.59
C ASP A 47 -19.63 -5.47 9.48
N GLU A 48 -20.29 -5.64 10.62
CA GLU A 48 -21.70 -6.05 10.74
C GLU A 48 -22.67 -5.01 10.15
N GLU A 49 -22.26 -3.74 10.05
CA GLU A 49 -23.09 -2.68 9.50
C GLU A 49 -23.17 -2.72 7.96
N VAL A 50 -22.24 -3.43 7.31
CA VAL A 50 -22.15 -3.51 5.86
C VAL A 50 -23.16 -4.50 5.28
N LYS A 51 -24.28 -4.00 4.74
CA LYS A 51 -25.37 -4.82 4.17
C LYS A 51 -25.19 -5.24 2.71
N MET A 52 -24.99 -4.29 1.81
CA MET A 52 -24.79 -4.57 0.39
C MET A 52 -23.51 -3.89 -0.08
N ILE A 53 -22.81 -4.54 -1.02
CA ILE A 53 -21.55 -4.04 -1.58
C ILE A 53 -21.72 -4.06 -3.10
N SER A 54 -21.57 -2.88 -3.72
CA SER A 54 -21.53 -2.74 -5.18
C SER A 54 -20.40 -3.59 -5.77
N ALA A 55 -20.58 -4.11 -6.98
CA ALA A 55 -19.54 -4.86 -7.68
C ALA A 55 -18.27 -4.00 -7.94
N GLU A 56 -18.42 -2.69 -8.06
CA GLU A 56 -17.34 -1.73 -8.32
C GLU A 56 -16.43 -1.54 -7.10
N ALA A 57 -16.96 -1.66 -5.87
CA ALA A 57 -16.19 -1.37 -4.67
C ALA A 57 -15.02 -2.36 -4.44
N PRO A 58 -15.20 -3.70 -4.54
CA PRO A 58 -14.08 -4.64 -4.49
C PRO A 58 -13.05 -4.43 -5.60
N ILE A 59 -13.49 -3.99 -6.79
CA ILE A 59 -12.60 -3.70 -7.93
C ILE A 59 -11.69 -2.53 -7.59
N LEU A 60 -12.26 -1.43 -7.12
CA LEU A 60 -11.51 -0.26 -6.66
C LEU A 60 -10.57 -0.61 -5.51
N PHE A 61 -11.05 -1.35 -4.51
CA PHE A 61 -10.21 -1.81 -3.40
C PHE A 61 -9.06 -2.70 -3.86
N SER A 62 -9.24 -3.54 -4.88
CA SER A 62 -8.14 -4.34 -5.41
C SER A 62 -7.01 -3.45 -5.92
N LYS A 63 -7.33 -2.38 -6.64
CA LYS A 63 -6.32 -1.45 -7.15
C LYS A 63 -5.73 -0.59 -6.02
N ALA A 64 -6.58 -0.08 -5.13
CA ALA A 64 -6.13 0.72 -3.99
C ALA A 64 -5.20 -0.08 -3.06
N CYS A 65 -5.52 -1.34 -2.77
CA CYS A 65 -4.67 -2.21 -1.96
C CYS A 65 -3.36 -2.54 -2.66
N GLU A 66 -3.36 -2.75 -3.98
CA GLU A 66 -2.13 -2.94 -4.76
C GLU A 66 -1.19 -1.72 -4.61
N LEU A 67 -1.74 -0.51 -4.79
CA LEU A 67 -1.00 0.75 -4.64
C LEU A 67 -0.50 0.95 -3.21
N PHE A 68 -1.37 0.76 -2.23
CA PHE A 68 -1.07 0.88 -0.81
C PHE A 68 0.06 -0.06 -0.38
N ILE A 69 -0.02 -1.35 -0.75
CA ILE A 69 1.02 -2.33 -0.43
C ILE A 69 2.33 -1.93 -1.11
N SER A 70 2.29 -1.53 -2.38
CA SER A 70 3.48 -1.14 -3.12
C SER A 70 4.18 0.07 -2.51
N GLU A 71 3.44 1.14 -2.22
CA GLU A 71 3.98 2.37 -1.64
C GLU A 71 4.53 2.12 -0.23
N LEU A 72 3.76 1.47 0.66
CA LEU A 72 4.18 1.20 2.02
C LEU A 72 5.43 0.29 2.04
N THR A 73 5.49 -0.70 1.16
CA THR A 73 6.67 -1.56 1.00
C THR A 73 7.90 -0.76 0.56
N CYS A 74 7.75 0.20 -0.35
CA CYS A 74 8.85 1.04 -0.80
C CYS A 74 9.32 2.01 0.30
N ARG A 75 8.38 2.63 1.04
CA ARG A 75 8.70 3.46 2.22
C ARG A 75 9.50 2.67 3.25
N ALA A 76 9.06 1.45 3.57
CA ALA A 76 9.77 0.56 4.49
C ALA A 76 11.13 0.12 3.92
N TRP A 77 11.22 -0.13 2.61
CA TRP A 77 12.47 -0.50 1.95
C TRP A 77 13.54 0.58 2.05
N LEU A 78 13.19 1.86 1.90
CA LEU A 78 14.12 2.98 2.07
C LEU A 78 14.74 3.02 3.48
N ILE A 79 13.97 2.61 4.50
CA ILE A 79 14.46 2.50 5.88
C ILE A 79 15.36 1.27 6.07
N ALA A 80 15.05 0.15 5.42
CA ALA A 80 15.94 -1.01 5.42
C ALA A 80 17.28 -0.67 4.75
N GLU A 81 17.24 0.02 3.60
CA GLU A 81 18.42 0.44 2.85
C GLU A 81 19.27 1.45 3.62
N SER A 82 18.66 2.45 4.28
CA SER A 82 19.39 3.43 5.10
C SER A 82 20.13 2.76 6.27
N ASN A 83 19.58 1.66 6.78
CA ASN A 83 20.20 0.79 7.78
C ASN A 83 21.19 -0.23 7.20
N LYS A 84 21.54 -0.10 5.90
CA LYS A 84 22.45 -1.00 5.17
C LYS A 84 22.00 -2.46 5.17
N ARG A 85 20.69 -2.70 5.28
CA ARG A 85 20.09 -4.03 5.24
C ARG A 85 19.50 -4.30 3.86
N ARG A 86 19.52 -5.57 3.45
CA ARG A 86 18.86 -6.08 2.24
C ARG A 86 17.66 -6.98 2.54
N THR A 87 17.28 -7.05 3.82
CA THR A 87 16.15 -7.82 4.32
C THR A 87 15.20 -6.83 4.98
N LEU A 88 13.98 -6.76 4.46
CA LEU A 88 12.90 -5.95 5.01
C LEU A 88 12.41 -6.59 6.32
N GLN A 89 12.26 -5.79 7.36
CA GLN A 89 11.85 -6.22 8.69
C GLN A 89 10.54 -5.53 9.11
N LYS A 90 9.87 -6.10 10.12
CA LYS A 90 8.66 -5.50 10.71
C LYS A 90 8.93 -4.07 11.23
N SER A 91 10.09 -3.85 11.84
CA SER A 91 10.52 -2.55 12.36
C SER A 91 10.64 -1.48 11.27
N ASP A 92 10.99 -1.85 10.03
CA ASP A 92 11.02 -0.92 8.89
C ASP A 92 9.63 -0.42 8.54
N VAL A 93 8.64 -1.31 8.57
CA VAL A 93 7.24 -0.97 8.30
C VAL A 93 6.68 -0.08 9.41
N ALA A 94 6.95 -0.42 10.68
CA ALA A 94 6.55 0.39 11.81
C ALA A 94 7.16 1.80 11.74
N ALA A 95 8.45 1.91 11.41
CA ALA A 95 9.12 3.19 11.21
C ALA A 95 8.53 3.97 10.03
N ALA A 96 8.22 3.32 8.90
CA ALA A 96 7.60 3.98 7.74
C ALA A 96 6.21 4.56 8.07
N ILE A 97 5.41 3.83 8.84
CA ILE A 97 4.09 4.27 9.32
C ILE A 97 4.26 5.51 10.22
N ALA A 98 5.22 5.51 11.14
CA ALA A 98 5.44 6.61 12.07
C ALA A 98 5.92 7.91 11.40
N LEU A 99 6.40 7.86 10.16
CA LEU A 99 6.91 9.03 9.42
C LEU A 99 5.82 9.79 8.64
N SER A 100 4.57 9.32 8.61
CA SER A 100 3.48 10.01 7.91
C SER A 100 2.13 9.78 8.62
N ASP A 101 1.48 10.89 8.95
CA ASP A 101 0.13 10.96 9.53
C ASP A 101 -0.94 10.25 8.68
N MET A 102 -0.73 10.14 7.37
CA MET A 102 -1.56 9.35 6.46
C MET A 102 -1.74 7.89 6.92
N PHE A 103 -0.77 7.34 7.66
CA PHE A 103 -0.81 5.97 8.16
C PHE A 103 -1.25 5.84 9.63
N ASP A 104 -1.76 6.90 10.26
CA ASP A 104 -2.16 6.88 11.67
C ASP A 104 -3.23 5.82 11.99
N PHE A 105 -4.04 5.43 10.99
CA PHE A 105 -5.00 4.33 11.13
C PHE A 105 -4.36 2.95 11.41
N LEU A 106 -3.04 2.83 11.32
CA LEU A 106 -2.29 1.59 11.57
C LEU A 106 -1.57 1.54 12.92
N ILE A 107 -1.61 2.61 13.72
CA ILE A 107 -0.88 2.69 15.00
C ILE A 107 -1.26 1.53 15.93
N ASP A 108 -2.55 1.21 16.02
CA ASP A 108 -3.04 0.14 16.89
C ASP A 108 -2.77 -1.27 16.33
N ILE A 109 -2.47 -1.38 15.04
CA ILE A 109 -2.19 -2.66 14.35
C ILE A 109 -0.71 -3.02 14.43
N LEU A 110 0.15 -2.00 14.33
CA LEU A 110 1.60 -2.11 14.41
C LEU A 110 2.10 -1.16 15.51
N PRO A 111 1.96 -1.55 16.79
CA PRO A 111 2.51 -0.75 17.88
C PRO A 111 4.00 -0.55 17.68
N ARG A 112 4.49 0.64 18.02
CA ARG A 112 5.93 0.91 18.06
C ARG A 112 6.53 -0.03 19.11
N ASP A 113 7.68 -0.61 18.82
CA ASP A 113 8.43 -1.31 19.86
C ASP A 113 8.80 -0.22 20.89
N ASP A 114 8.14 -0.21 22.06
CA ASP A 114 8.50 0.67 23.17
C ASP A 114 9.94 0.30 23.59
N ASP A 115 10.83 1.29 23.60
CA ASP A 115 12.25 1.16 23.99
C ASP A 115 12.45 0.50 25.38
#